data_AF-A0A957Y7D0-F1
#
_entry.id   AF-A0A957Y7D0-F1
#
_cell.length_a   1.000
_cell.length_b   1.000
_cell.length_c   1.000
_cell.angle_alpha   90.00
_cell.angle_beta   90.00
_cell.angle_gamma   90.00
#
_symmetry.space_group_name_H-M   'P 1'
#
loop_
_entity.id
_entity.type
_entity.pdbx_description
1 polymer ?
#
loop_
_entity_poly.entity_id
_entity_poly.type
_entity_poly.pdbx_seq_one_letter_code
_entity_poly.pdbx_strand_id
1 'polypeptide(L)'
;MFGASGWGKTTFIRTLAVSLAATHSPNHLHMYILDLGGRNLSALDALPHVGAVINPDEEGYKERVEQLLRELDDLVDGRKTILADAGAPDLYKYNTEHPEQALPAVLVAIDNFLEFKETFGETTDNVESVMDKFVDLARQAKPYGVHFVITINQLNSLSMQLYNVFTERLTLKLGDATDYRAIVGGFVTDLPDIPGRGYVKIALEPLSF
;
A
#
# COMPACT_ATOMS: atom_id res chain seq x y z
N MET A 1 -6.12 0.25 -4.53
CA MET A 1 -6.48 0.08 -5.95
C MET A 1 -7.47 -1.07 -6.08
N PHE A 2 -8.66 -0.81 -6.61
CA PHE A 2 -9.71 -1.82 -6.81
C PHE A 2 -9.81 -2.19 -8.29
N GLY A 3 -10.10 -3.44 -8.62
CA GLY A 3 -10.25 -3.87 -10.02
C GLY A 3 -10.39 -5.37 -10.14
N ALA A 4 -11.21 -5.87 -11.06
CA ALA A 4 -11.26 -7.29 -11.36
C ALA A 4 -9.91 -7.81 -11.90
N SER A 5 -9.77 -9.13 -11.97
CA SER A 5 -8.55 -9.75 -12.51
C SER A 5 -8.30 -9.33 -13.96
N GLY A 6 -7.02 -9.17 -14.35
CA GLY A 6 -6.62 -8.82 -15.72
C GLY A 6 -6.70 -7.34 -16.11
N TRP A 7 -7.22 -6.45 -15.26
CA TRP A 7 -7.43 -5.04 -15.64
C TRP A 7 -6.27 -4.08 -15.37
N GLY A 8 -5.12 -4.57 -14.88
CA GLY A 8 -3.89 -3.76 -14.75
C GLY A 8 -3.51 -3.31 -13.33
N LYS A 9 -4.01 -3.97 -12.28
CA LYS A 9 -3.66 -3.64 -10.88
C LYS A 9 -2.16 -3.78 -10.59
N THR A 10 -1.55 -4.88 -11.03
CA THR A 10 -0.11 -5.11 -10.89
C THR A 10 0.70 -4.12 -11.73
N THR A 11 0.22 -3.79 -12.93
CA THR A 11 0.81 -2.73 -13.77
C THR A 11 0.76 -1.38 -13.07
N PHE A 12 -0.32 -1.05 -12.36
CA PHE A 12 -0.39 0.15 -11.54
C PHE A 12 0.68 0.18 -10.44
N ILE A 13 0.89 -0.90 -9.68
CA ILE A 13 1.98 -0.96 -8.68
C ILE A 13 3.33 -0.73 -9.38
N ARG A 14 3.59 -1.41 -10.50
CA ARG A 14 4.85 -1.26 -11.25
C ARG A 14 5.05 0.19 -11.70
N THR A 15 4.02 0.82 -12.27
CA THR A 15 4.06 2.22 -12.71
C THR A 15 4.29 3.17 -11.55
N LEU A 16 3.62 2.95 -10.41
CA LEU A 16 3.80 3.75 -9.20
C LEU A 16 5.24 3.68 -8.70
N ALA A 17 5.78 2.46 -8.53
CA ALA A 17 7.14 2.25 -8.04
C ALA A 17 8.18 2.90 -8.96
N VAL A 18 8.09 2.68 -10.28
CA VAL A 18 9.01 3.28 -11.26
C VAL A 18 8.89 4.80 -11.29
N SER A 19 7.68 5.36 -11.23
CA SER A 19 7.48 6.81 -11.25
C SER A 19 8.08 7.49 -10.01
N LEU A 20 7.94 6.86 -8.84
CA LEU A 20 8.53 7.35 -7.61
C LEU A 20 10.06 7.24 -7.64
N ALA A 21 10.60 6.10 -8.08
CA ALA A 21 12.04 5.89 -8.22
C ALA A 21 12.69 6.86 -9.22
N ALA A 22 11.96 7.26 -10.26
CA ALA A 22 12.44 8.23 -11.26
C ALA A 22 12.52 9.67 -10.73
N THR A 23 11.82 9.99 -9.64
CA THR A 23 11.68 11.35 -9.10
C THR A 23 12.31 11.54 -7.72
N HIS A 24 12.65 10.46 -7.03
CA HIS A 24 13.22 10.48 -5.68
C HIS A 24 14.53 9.70 -5.64
N SER A 25 15.51 10.17 -4.86
CA SER A 25 16.74 9.43 -4.58
C SER A 25 16.44 8.20 -3.70
N PRO A 26 17.20 7.08 -3.81
CA PRO A 26 17.10 5.98 -2.86
C PRO A 26 17.39 6.41 -1.41
N ASN A 27 18.09 7.52 -1.18
CA ASN A 27 18.27 8.09 0.16
C ASN A 27 16.99 8.71 0.75
N HIS A 28 15.97 8.99 -0.09
CA HIS A 28 14.74 9.66 0.32
C HIS A 28 13.49 8.77 0.22
N LEU A 29 13.60 7.60 -0.42
CA LEU A 29 12.49 6.68 -0.63
C LEU A 29 12.97 5.24 -0.59
N HIS A 30 12.40 4.46 0.32
CA HIS A 30 12.52 3.00 0.36
C HIS A 30 11.20 2.35 -0.03
N MET A 31 11.26 1.20 -0.68
CA MET A 31 10.09 0.43 -1.12
C MET A 31 10.21 -1.03 -0.72
N TYR A 32 9.11 -1.60 -0.25
CA TYR A 32 8.97 -3.03 0.04
C TYR A 32 7.73 -3.56 -0.67
N ILE A 33 7.83 -4.73 -1.29
CA ILE A 33 6.79 -5.24 -2.18
C ILE A 33 6.43 -6.67 -1.77
N LEU A 34 5.16 -6.93 -1.51
CA LEU A 34 4.58 -8.25 -1.35
C LEU A 34 3.84 -8.58 -2.64
N ASP A 35 4.43 -9.44 -3.47
CA ASP A 35 3.88 -9.84 -4.76
C ASP A 35 3.11 -11.16 -4.62
N LEU A 36 1.85 -11.04 -4.20
CA LEU A 36 0.97 -12.19 -4.00
C LEU A 36 0.06 -12.42 -5.22
N GLY A 37 0.34 -11.74 -6.34
CA GLY A 37 -0.46 -11.74 -7.57
C GLY A 37 0.11 -12.58 -8.73
N GLY A 38 1.31 -13.15 -8.56
CA GLY A 38 1.92 -14.06 -9.55
C GLY A 38 3.29 -13.65 -10.09
N ARG A 39 4.19 -13.12 -9.23
CA ARG A 39 5.62 -12.86 -9.52
C ARG A 39 5.87 -11.85 -10.67
N ASN A 40 4.95 -10.93 -10.84
CA ASN A 40 5.02 -9.90 -11.87
C ASN A 40 5.78 -8.64 -11.41
N LEU A 41 6.22 -8.58 -10.16
CA LEU A 41 6.89 -7.44 -9.55
C LEU A 41 8.35 -7.73 -9.17
N SER A 42 8.84 -8.97 -9.33
CA SER A 42 10.24 -9.33 -9.02
C SER A 42 11.27 -8.51 -9.80
N ALA A 43 10.92 -8.01 -10.99
CA ALA A 43 11.80 -7.11 -11.76
C ALA A 43 12.08 -5.77 -11.06
N LEU A 44 11.25 -5.36 -10.09
CA LEU A 44 11.46 -4.13 -9.32
C LEU A 44 12.61 -4.26 -8.31
N ASP A 45 13.03 -5.47 -7.98
CA ASP A 45 14.17 -5.75 -7.10
C ASP A 45 15.50 -5.18 -7.65
N ALA A 46 15.54 -4.88 -8.96
CA ALA A 46 16.68 -4.20 -9.59
C ALA A 46 16.78 -2.70 -9.26
N LEU A 47 15.75 -2.09 -8.66
CA LEU A 47 15.76 -0.68 -8.28
C LEU A 47 16.50 -0.49 -6.96
N PRO A 48 17.41 0.50 -6.83
CA PRO A 48 18.15 0.73 -5.58
C PRO A 48 17.26 1.19 -4.43
N HIS A 49 16.02 1.59 -4.71
CA HIS A 49 15.00 1.97 -3.74
C HIS A 49 14.32 0.77 -3.09
N VAL A 50 14.34 -0.41 -3.73
CA VAL A 50 13.59 -1.59 -3.30
C VAL A 50 14.46 -2.40 -2.35
N GLY A 51 14.01 -2.52 -1.09
CA GLY A 51 14.70 -3.30 -0.06
C GLY A 51 14.37 -4.79 -0.13
N ALA A 52 13.16 -5.14 -0.56
CA ALA A 52 12.76 -6.52 -0.82
C ALA A 52 11.52 -6.61 -1.71
N VAL A 53 11.49 -7.62 -2.57
CA VAL A 53 10.27 -8.22 -3.11
C VAL A 53 10.06 -9.58 -2.44
N ILE A 54 8.92 -9.80 -1.82
CA ILE A 54 8.55 -11.01 -1.08
C ILE A 54 7.45 -11.73 -1.86
N ASN A 55 7.64 -13.01 -2.14
CA ASN A 55 6.69 -13.86 -2.88
C ASN A 55 6.21 -15.03 -2.01
N PRO A 56 4.97 -15.54 -2.20
CA PRO A 56 4.39 -16.59 -1.37
C PRO A 56 5.06 -17.96 -1.51
N ASP A 57 5.79 -18.20 -2.61
CA ASP A 57 6.52 -19.45 -2.89
C ASP A 57 7.95 -19.47 -2.34
N GLU A 58 8.41 -18.38 -1.71
CA GLU A 58 9.73 -18.29 -1.10
C GLU A 58 9.77 -18.99 0.26
N GLU A 59 10.88 -19.67 0.54
CA GLU A 59 11.14 -20.23 1.87
C GLU A 59 11.16 -19.10 2.91
N GLY A 60 10.47 -19.33 4.03
CA GLY A 60 10.35 -18.32 5.08
C GLY A 60 9.44 -17.14 4.72
N TYR A 61 8.56 -17.26 3.72
CA TYR A 61 7.64 -16.20 3.28
C TYR A 61 6.91 -15.53 4.47
N LYS A 62 6.29 -16.32 5.35
CA LYS A 62 5.52 -15.81 6.48
C LYS A 62 6.42 -15.05 7.46
N GLU A 63 7.56 -15.64 7.81
CA GLU A 63 8.54 -15.07 8.73
C GLU A 63 9.12 -13.76 8.19
N ARG A 64 9.35 -13.66 6.87
CA ARG A 64 9.82 -12.43 6.21
C ARG A 64 8.77 -11.32 6.23
N VAL A 65 7.50 -11.65 5.98
CA VAL A 65 6.41 -10.67 6.10
C VAL A 65 6.28 -10.17 7.54
N GLU A 66 6.29 -11.08 8.51
CA GLU A 66 6.23 -10.70 9.92
C GLU A 66 7.43 -9.85 10.34
N GLN A 67 8.63 -10.20 9.88
CA GLN A 67 9.85 -9.44 10.16
C GLN A 67 9.77 -8.04 9.57
N LEU A 68 9.31 -7.90 8.33
CA LEU A 68 9.09 -6.59 7.70
C LEU A 68 8.11 -5.74 8.52
N LEU A 69 6.98 -6.30 8.94
CA LEU A 69 6.00 -5.54 9.73
C LEU A 69 6.56 -5.11 11.09
N ARG A 70 7.36 -5.95 11.75
CA ARG A 70 8.06 -5.59 12.99
C ARG A 70 9.05 -4.45 12.77
N GLU A 71 9.88 -4.54 11.73
CA GLU A 71 10.86 -3.48 11.41
C GLU A 71 10.20 -2.15 11.07
N LEU A 72 9.05 -2.18 10.39
CA LEU A 72 8.27 -0.98 10.09
C LEU A 72 7.64 -0.37 11.34
N ASP A 73 7.18 -1.19 12.28
CA ASP A 73 6.63 -0.73 13.55
C ASP A 73 7.72 -0.08 14.42
N ASP A 74 8.88 -0.73 14.56
CA ASP A 74 10.06 -0.18 15.24
C ASP A 74 10.51 1.15 14.60
N LEU A 75 10.48 1.24 13.26
CA LEU A 75 10.79 2.47 12.54
C LEU A 75 9.81 3.58 12.87
N VAL A 76 8.50 3.28 12.89
CA VAL A 76 7.45 4.24 13.24
C VAL A 76 7.64 4.71 14.68
N ASP A 77 7.92 3.82 15.61
CA ASP A 77 8.15 4.15 17.01
C ASP A 77 9.40 5.01 17.22
N GLY A 78 10.51 4.70 16.55
CA GLY A 78 11.69 5.55 16.56
C GLY A 78 11.41 6.96 16.01
N ARG A 79 10.61 7.05 14.95
CA ARG A 79 10.20 8.33 14.36
C ARG A 79 9.25 9.12 15.24
N LYS A 80 8.39 8.48 16.03
CA LYS A 80 7.55 9.17 17.02
C LYS A 80 8.41 10.00 17.97
N THR A 81 9.50 9.42 18.49
CA THR A 81 10.43 10.12 19.37
C THR A 81 11.14 11.27 18.65
N ILE A 82 11.74 11.00 17.49
CA ILE A 82 12.50 12.01 16.72
C ILE A 82 11.63 13.22 16.37
N LEU A 83 10.40 12.98 15.87
CA LEU A 83 9.49 14.06 15.49
C LEU A 83 8.97 14.82 16.70
N ALA A 84 8.67 14.13 17.80
CA ALA A 84 8.23 14.77 19.04
C ALA A 84 9.31 15.69 19.62
N ASP A 85 10.57 15.25 19.65
CA ASP A 85 11.70 16.03 20.13
C ASP A 85 11.94 17.29 19.26
N ALA A 86 11.70 17.17 17.95
CA ALA A 86 11.76 18.29 17.01
C ALA A 86 10.51 19.20 17.02
N GLY A 87 9.43 18.81 17.70
CA GLY A 87 8.15 19.51 17.65
C GLY A 87 7.46 19.45 16.27
N ALA A 88 7.82 18.48 15.43
CA ALA A 88 7.28 18.31 14.09
C ALA A 88 6.05 17.38 14.11
N PRO A 89 4.90 17.80 13.55
CA PRO A 89 3.67 17.00 13.52
C PRO A 89 3.71 15.81 12.56
N ASP A 90 4.56 15.86 11.54
CA ASP A 90 4.71 14.82 10.52
C ASP A 90 6.09 14.85 9.86
N LEU A 91 6.39 13.81 9.08
CA LEU A 91 7.66 13.61 8.39
C LEU A 91 7.94 14.74 7.40
N TYR A 92 6.91 15.27 6.74
CA TYR A 92 7.08 16.34 5.76
C TYR A 92 7.59 17.61 6.44
N LYS A 93 6.97 18.00 7.55
CA LYS A 93 7.38 19.16 8.34
C LYS A 93 8.79 18.96 8.92
N TYR A 94 9.07 17.77 9.48
CA TYR A 94 10.41 17.43 9.97
C TYR A 94 11.48 17.55 8.87
N ASN A 95 11.29 16.92 7.72
CA ASN A 95 12.27 16.96 6.62
C ASN A 95 12.45 18.36 6.02
N THR A 96 11.42 19.20 6.08
CA THR A 96 11.50 20.60 5.63
C THR A 96 12.35 21.45 6.59
N GLU A 97 12.25 21.20 7.89
CA GLU A 97 12.99 21.94 8.92
C GLU A 97 14.40 21.39 9.18
N HIS A 98 14.61 20.10 8.88
CA HIS A 98 15.87 19.38 9.10
C HIS A 98 16.40 18.72 7.81
N PRO A 99 16.68 19.47 6.73
CA PRO A 99 17.05 18.90 5.43
C PRO A 99 18.33 18.05 5.45
N GLU A 100 19.29 18.38 6.31
CA GLU A 100 20.56 17.63 6.49
C GLU A 100 20.37 16.30 7.24
N GLN A 101 19.21 16.10 7.89
CA GLN A 101 18.86 14.90 8.64
C GLN A 101 17.55 14.30 8.13
N ALA A 102 17.22 14.55 6.85
CA ALA A 102 15.98 14.12 6.26
C ALA A 102 15.83 12.59 6.34
N LEU A 103 14.67 12.16 6.78
CA LEU A 103 14.31 10.76 6.94
C LEU A 103 13.58 10.27 5.68
N PRO A 104 13.90 9.09 5.13
CA PRO A 104 13.29 8.59 3.91
C PRO A 104 11.81 8.23 4.12
N ALA A 105 10.96 8.48 3.12
CA ALA A 105 9.64 7.87 3.09
C ALA A 105 9.75 6.37 2.79
N VAL A 106 8.79 5.58 3.27
CA VAL A 106 8.69 4.15 2.99
C VAL A 106 7.36 3.87 2.30
N LEU A 107 7.39 3.17 1.16
CA LEU A 107 6.20 2.63 0.51
C LEU A 107 6.18 1.11 0.63
N VAL A 108 5.09 0.57 1.16
CA VAL A 108 4.82 -0.88 1.18
C VAL A 108 3.70 -1.17 0.20
N ALA A 109 4.01 -1.94 -0.84
CA ALA A 109 3.04 -2.37 -1.84
C ALA A 109 2.63 -3.83 -1.62
N ILE A 110 1.33 -4.11 -1.51
CA ILE A 110 0.78 -5.46 -1.38
C ILE A 110 -0.11 -5.72 -2.59
N ASP A 111 0.38 -6.51 -3.54
CA ASP A 111 -0.43 -6.98 -4.67
C ASP A 111 -1.22 -8.22 -4.26
N ASN A 112 -2.49 -8.28 -4.65
CA ASN A 112 -3.46 -9.31 -4.27
C ASN A 112 -3.68 -9.42 -2.74
N PHE A 113 -4.31 -8.39 -2.17
CA PHE A 113 -4.57 -8.31 -0.73
C PHE A 113 -5.47 -9.44 -0.17
N LEU A 114 -6.23 -10.14 -1.02
CA LEU A 114 -7.02 -11.29 -0.59
C LEU A 114 -6.12 -12.42 -0.09
N GLU A 115 -5.05 -12.74 -0.82
CA GLU A 115 -4.05 -13.75 -0.44
C GLU A 115 -3.37 -13.38 0.88
N PHE A 116 -3.04 -12.10 1.07
CA PHE A 116 -2.48 -11.59 2.32
C PHE A 116 -3.43 -11.90 3.48
N LYS A 117 -4.71 -11.54 3.33
CA LYS A 117 -5.73 -11.77 4.37
C LYS A 117 -5.95 -13.26 4.65
N GLU A 118 -6.00 -14.11 3.63
CA GLU A 118 -6.18 -15.55 3.80
C GLU A 118 -4.97 -16.19 4.50
N THR A 119 -3.76 -15.71 4.21
CA THR A 119 -2.53 -16.21 4.84
C THR A 119 -2.37 -15.75 6.29
N PHE A 120 -2.70 -14.49 6.57
CA PHE A 120 -2.30 -13.79 7.79
C PHE A 120 -3.46 -13.39 8.71
N GLY A 121 -4.70 -13.67 8.30
CA GLY A 121 -5.92 -13.25 9.00
C GLY A 121 -6.39 -14.18 10.13
N GLU A 122 -5.81 -15.37 10.27
CA GLU A 122 -6.18 -16.28 11.35
C GLU A 122 -5.48 -15.92 12.67
N THR A 123 -6.28 -15.70 13.71
CA THR A 123 -5.81 -15.58 15.10
C THR A 123 -5.63 -16.98 15.68
N THR A 124 -4.42 -17.31 16.13
CA THR A 124 -4.16 -18.56 16.86
C THR A 124 -3.94 -18.24 18.34
N ASP A 125 -4.55 -19.01 19.24
CA ASP A 125 -4.26 -18.97 20.69
C ASP A 125 -4.40 -17.60 21.39
N ASN A 126 -5.35 -16.75 20.97
CA ASN A 126 -5.51 -15.36 21.45
C ASN A 126 -4.29 -14.46 21.22
N VAL A 127 -3.35 -14.87 20.36
CA VAL A 127 -2.25 -14.03 19.91
C VAL A 127 -2.74 -13.19 18.74
N GLU A 128 -2.49 -11.89 18.81
CA GLU A 128 -2.78 -10.94 17.74
C GLU A 128 -2.23 -11.45 16.40
N SER A 129 -3.09 -11.49 15.38
CA SER A 129 -2.70 -11.99 14.06
C SER A 129 -1.76 -11.00 13.36
N VAL A 130 -1.04 -11.49 12.35
CA VAL A 130 -0.21 -10.63 11.49
C VAL A 130 -1.07 -9.58 10.79
N MET A 131 -2.30 -9.93 10.45
CA MET A 131 -3.29 -9.02 9.89
C MET A 131 -3.70 -7.90 10.86
N ASP A 132 -3.89 -8.21 12.14
CA ASP A 132 -4.23 -7.20 13.15
C ASP A 132 -3.09 -6.18 13.32
N LYS A 133 -1.84 -6.66 13.42
CA LYS A 133 -0.63 -5.82 13.46
C LYS A 133 -0.51 -4.93 12.24
N PHE A 134 -0.79 -5.47 11.05
CA PHE A 134 -0.81 -4.69 9.81
C PHE A 134 -1.87 -3.56 9.86
N VAL A 135 -3.08 -3.86 10.33
CA VAL A 135 -4.17 -2.87 10.44
C VAL A 135 -3.79 -1.72 11.36
N ASP A 136 -3.21 -2.03 12.52
CA ASP A 136 -2.80 -1.02 13.50
C ASP A 136 -1.62 -0.19 12.99
N LEU A 137 -0.61 -0.81 12.40
CA LEU A 137 0.48 -0.11 11.74
C LEU A 137 -0.03 0.84 10.64
N ALA A 138 -0.87 0.34 9.72
CA ALA A 138 -1.41 1.13 8.61
C ALA A 138 -2.23 2.34 9.08
N ARG A 139 -2.87 2.26 10.26
CA ARG A 139 -3.63 3.37 10.87
C ARG A 139 -2.71 4.49 11.37
N GLN A 140 -1.57 4.15 11.98
CA GLN A 140 -0.70 5.12 12.65
C GLN A 140 0.50 5.59 11.82
N ALA A 141 0.87 4.86 10.77
CA ALA A 141 2.12 5.01 10.02
C ALA A 141 2.28 6.32 9.23
N LYS A 142 1.17 6.88 8.70
CA LYS A 142 1.21 7.96 7.70
C LYS A 142 1.96 9.23 8.15
N PRO A 143 1.74 9.79 9.37
CA PRO A 143 2.49 10.96 9.83
C PRO A 143 4.00 10.70 9.93
N TYR A 144 4.41 9.45 10.12
CA TYR A 144 5.80 9.04 10.25
C TYR A 144 6.41 8.58 8.91
N GLY A 145 5.68 8.81 7.81
CA GLY A 145 6.11 8.60 6.42
C GLY A 145 6.27 7.15 6.01
N VAL A 146 5.50 6.25 6.63
CA VAL A 146 5.28 4.89 6.12
C VAL A 146 3.92 4.86 5.44
N HIS A 147 3.89 4.44 4.18
CA HIS A 147 2.72 4.48 3.30
C HIS A 147 2.41 3.09 2.76
N PHE A 148 1.13 2.77 2.64
CA PHE A 148 0.68 1.48 2.13
C PHE A 148 -0.12 1.66 0.84
N VAL A 149 0.14 0.78 -0.13
CA VAL A 149 -0.69 0.61 -1.32
C VAL A 149 -1.08 -0.85 -1.45
N ILE A 150 -2.39 -1.12 -1.56
CA ILE A 150 -2.91 -2.48 -1.69
C ILE A 150 -3.75 -2.61 -2.95
N THR A 151 -3.73 -3.79 -3.58
CA THR A 151 -4.62 -4.12 -4.70
C THR A 151 -5.68 -5.13 -4.28
N ILE A 152 -6.92 -4.90 -4.71
CA ILE A 152 -8.09 -5.66 -4.26
C ILE A 152 -8.94 -6.01 -5.48
N ASN A 153 -9.38 -7.27 -5.54
CA ASN A 153 -10.22 -7.78 -6.63
C ASN A 153 -11.69 -7.38 -6.47
N GLN A 154 -12.22 -7.49 -5.25
CA GLN A 154 -13.63 -7.27 -4.93
C GLN A 154 -13.76 -6.44 -3.64
N LEU A 155 -14.70 -5.49 -3.62
CA LEU A 155 -14.88 -4.59 -2.48
C LEU A 155 -15.19 -5.34 -1.18
N ASN A 156 -16.04 -6.37 -1.26
CA ASN A 156 -16.47 -7.22 -0.15
C ASN A 156 -15.34 -7.96 0.57
N SER A 157 -14.14 -8.02 -0.02
CA SER A 157 -12.99 -8.69 0.57
C SER A 157 -12.38 -7.88 1.73
N LEU A 158 -12.63 -6.58 1.77
CA LEU A 158 -12.18 -5.69 2.85
C LEU A 158 -13.16 -5.62 4.02
N SER A 159 -12.63 -5.60 5.24
CA SER A 159 -13.39 -5.17 6.40
C SER A 159 -13.63 -3.65 6.37
N MET A 160 -14.69 -3.19 7.03
CA MET A 160 -14.96 -1.74 7.17
C MET A 160 -13.81 -0.99 7.85
N GLN A 161 -13.12 -1.64 8.78
CA GLN A 161 -11.97 -1.07 9.49
C GLN A 161 -10.82 -0.74 8.53
N LEU A 162 -10.45 -1.68 7.66
CA LEU A 162 -9.45 -1.45 6.61
C LEU A 162 -9.92 -0.44 5.57
N TYR A 163 -11.19 -0.55 5.14
CA TYR A 163 -11.75 0.36 4.16
C TYR A 163 -11.58 1.82 4.58
N ASN A 164 -11.73 2.11 5.87
CA ASN A 164 -11.57 3.45 6.44
C ASN A 164 -10.11 3.89 6.58
N VAL A 165 -9.14 2.97 6.69
CA VAL A 165 -7.70 3.30 6.71
C VAL A 165 -7.23 3.82 5.35
N PHE A 166 -7.70 3.22 4.25
CA PHE A 166 -7.33 3.61 2.89
C PHE A 166 -8.27 4.69 2.34
N THR A 167 -7.92 5.96 2.53
CA THR A 167 -8.73 7.11 2.08
C THR A 167 -8.58 7.40 0.59
N GLU A 168 -7.38 7.18 0.03
CA GLU A 168 -7.10 7.34 -1.39
C GLU A 168 -7.49 6.06 -2.14
N ARG A 169 -8.50 6.17 -3.00
CA ARG A 169 -9.09 5.02 -3.69
C ARG A 169 -9.17 5.28 -5.18
N LEU A 170 -8.61 4.34 -5.92
CA LEU A 170 -8.67 4.26 -7.37
C LEU A 170 -9.33 2.94 -7.75
N THR A 171 -10.10 2.96 -8.83
CA THR A 171 -10.70 1.78 -9.44
C THR A 171 -10.16 1.60 -10.86
N LEU A 172 -10.04 0.35 -11.28
CA LEU A 172 -9.98 -0.07 -12.68
C LEU A 172 -11.35 -0.63 -13.05
N LYS A 173 -11.45 -1.43 -14.13
CA LYS A 173 -12.68 -2.16 -14.41
C LYS A 173 -13.01 -3.12 -13.25
N LEU A 174 -14.22 -3.00 -12.70
CA LEU A 174 -14.73 -3.83 -11.60
C LEU A 174 -15.56 -4.99 -12.16
N GLY A 175 -15.74 -6.04 -11.35
CA GLY A 175 -16.63 -7.14 -11.72
C GLY A 175 -18.11 -6.76 -11.61
N ASP A 176 -18.44 -5.86 -10.68
CA ASP A 176 -19.76 -5.28 -10.52
C ASP A 176 -19.66 -3.75 -10.62
N ALA A 177 -20.37 -3.16 -11.58
CA ALA A 177 -20.37 -1.71 -11.78
C ALA A 177 -21.04 -0.94 -10.61
N THR A 178 -21.85 -1.61 -9.78
CA THR A 178 -22.46 -0.97 -8.61
C THR A 178 -21.44 -0.62 -7.52
N ASP A 179 -20.32 -1.34 -7.46
CA ASP A 179 -19.23 -1.10 -6.50
C ASP A 179 -18.53 0.25 -6.71
N TYR A 180 -18.57 0.81 -7.93
CA TYR A 180 -17.95 2.11 -8.19
C TYR A 180 -18.46 3.21 -7.26
N ARG A 181 -19.78 3.25 -7.05
CA ARG A 181 -20.40 4.28 -6.20
C ARG A 181 -19.90 4.20 -4.76
N ALA A 182 -19.68 2.99 -4.25
CA ALA A 182 -19.14 2.81 -2.91
C ALA A 182 -17.69 3.28 -2.80
N ILE A 183 -16.89 3.07 -3.85
CA ILE A 183 -15.44 3.32 -3.86
C ILE A 183 -15.08 4.77 -4.21
N VAL A 184 -15.53 5.27 -5.37
CA VAL A 184 -15.16 6.60 -5.89
C VAL A 184 -16.25 7.65 -5.65
N GLY A 185 -17.44 7.23 -5.22
CA GLY A 185 -18.58 8.12 -5.08
C GLY A 185 -19.21 8.49 -6.42
N GLY A 186 -20.33 9.20 -6.36
CA GLY A 186 -21.08 9.63 -7.56
C GLY A 186 -21.72 8.47 -8.34
N PHE A 187 -22.39 8.82 -9.43
CA PHE A 187 -22.84 7.86 -10.44
C PHE A 187 -21.83 7.87 -11.57
N VAL A 188 -21.28 6.70 -11.90
CA VAL A 188 -20.39 6.52 -13.05
C VAL A 188 -20.96 5.46 -13.98
N THR A 189 -20.58 5.54 -15.24
CA THR A 189 -20.83 4.46 -16.20
C THR A 189 -19.81 3.35 -16.01
N ASP A 190 -20.19 2.12 -16.37
CA ASP A 190 -19.23 1.03 -16.45
C ASP A 190 -18.09 1.39 -17.41
N LEU A 191 -16.89 0.94 -17.09
CA LEU A 191 -15.70 1.20 -17.89
C LEU A 191 -15.68 0.28 -19.12
N PRO A 192 -15.19 0.76 -20.27
CA PRO A 192 -14.96 -0.11 -21.41
C PRO A 192 -13.90 -1.17 -21.07
N ASP A 193 -13.86 -2.24 -21.88
CA ASP A 193 -12.93 -3.36 -21.72
C ASP A 193 -11.51 -3.00 -22.19
N ILE A 194 -10.95 -1.95 -21.57
CA ILE A 194 -9.60 -1.42 -21.83
C ILE A 194 -8.78 -1.53 -20.54
N PRO A 195 -7.80 -2.45 -20.48
CA PRO A 195 -6.89 -2.56 -19.34
C PRO A 195 -6.20 -1.23 -19.01
N GLY A 196 -6.13 -0.92 -17.71
CA GLY A 196 -5.55 0.32 -17.20
C GLY A 196 -6.51 1.51 -17.14
N ARG A 197 -7.71 1.43 -17.76
CA ARG A 197 -8.75 2.46 -17.62
C ARG A 197 -9.36 2.41 -16.22
N GLY A 198 -9.62 3.56 -15.62
CA GLY A 198 -10.09 3.62 -14.24
C GLY A 198 -10.82 4.89 -13.86
N TYR A 199 -11.28 4.93 -12.60
CA TYR A 199 -11.74 6.15 -11.93
C TYR A 199 -10.91 6.45 -10.69
N VAL A 200 -10.72 7.73 -10.41
CA VAL A 200 -10.17 8.25 -9.16
C VAL A 200 -11.12 9.29 -8.59
N LYS A 201 -11.27 9.33 -7.27
CA LYS A 201 -12.07 10.35 -6.60
C LYS A 201 -11.27 11.63 -6.44
N ILE A 202 -11.70 12.73 -7.08
CA ILE A 202 -11.13 14.07 -6.89
C ILE A 202 -12.24 15.02 -6.46
N ALA A 203 -12.07 15.71 -5.33
CA ALA A 203 -13.03 16.70 -4.83
C ALA A 203 -14.49 16.20 -4.77
N LEU A 204 -14.70 14.93 -4.38
CA LEU A 204 -16.00 14.22 -4.32
C LEU A 204 -16.57 13.75 -5.67
N GLU A 205 -15.88 14.01 -6.78
CA GLU A 205 -16.29 13.57 -8.10
C GLU A 205 -15.37 12.45 -8.64
N PRO A 206 -15.95 11.44 -9.30
CA PRO A 206 -15.17 10.42 -10.00
C PRO A 206 -14.64 10.97 -11.33
N LEU A 207 -13.32 11.00 -11.49
CA LEU A 207 -12.65 11.35 -12.73
C LEU A 207 -12.06 10.11 -13.38
N SER A 208 -12.29 9.93 -14.68
CA SER A 208 -11.73 8.82 -15.44
C SER A 208 -10.29 9.09 -15.85
N PHE A 209 -9.48 8.03 -15.92
CA PHE A 209 -8.11 8.06 -16.41
C PHE A 209 -7.79 6.89 -17.34
#